data_AF-A0A3N5VUK4-F1
#
_entry.id   AF-A0A3N5VUK4-F1
#
_cell.length_a   1.000
_cell.length_b   1.000
_cell.length_c   1.000
_cell.angle_alpha   90.00
_cell.angle_beta   90.00
_cell.angle_gamma   90.00
#
_symmetry.space_group_name_H-M   'P 1'
#
loop_
_entity.id
_entity.type
_entity.pdbx_description
1 polymer ?
#
loop_
_entity_poly.entity_id
_entity_poly.type
_entity_poly.pdbx_seq_one_letter_code
_entity_poly.pdbx_strand_id
1 'polypeptide(L)'
;MDRPLDERISPPEPVEMTPEMAAALQDMMDKHYMQWVDMPLPALGGKTPRQACRTEAGHQQVVMLIRTMPDPMGPAPIRIPREAMLRELGLKKEPPPHSPGGGQKSQASIPIETVSQKPKVPRNAPCPCGSGRKYKKCCGR
;
A
#
# COMPACT_ATOMS: atom_id res chain seq x y z
N MET A 1 5.52 -3.93 52.89
CA MET A 1 5.81 -4.65 51.63
C MET A 1 5.35 -3.77 50.47
N ASP A 2 6.29 -3.12 49.78
CA ASP A 2 5.98 -2.26 48.63
C ASP A 2 5.82 -3.16 47.40
N ARG A 3 4.58 -3.35 46.91
CA ARG A 3 4.31 -4.20 45.73
C ARG A 3 5.06 -3.62 44.51
N PRO A 4 5.74 -4.46 43.71
CA PRO A 4 6.49 -4.00 42.54
C PRO A 4 5.58 -3.24 41.57
N LEU A 5 6.13 -2.21 40.92
CA LEU A 5 5.40 -1.31 40.00
C LEU A 5 4.68 -2.08 38.88
N ASP A 6 5.30 -3.14 38.36
CA ASP A 6 4.72 -4.04 37.36
C ASP A 6 3.40 -4.70 37.79
N GLU A 7 3.17 -4.83 39.11
CA GLU A 7 1.96 -5.46 39.66
C GLU A 7 0.84 -4.46 39.97
N ARG A 8 1.17 -3.15 39.95
CA ARG A 8 0.20 -2.04 40.08
C ARG A 8 -0.36 -1.60 38.74
N ILE A 9 0.37 -1.91 37.66
CA ILE A 9 -0.03 -1.66 36.28
C ILE A 9 -0.81 -2.90 35.83
N SER A 10 -2.14 -2.86 35.93
CA SER A 10 -2.96 -3.89 35.26
C SER A 10 -2.61 -3.90 33.77
N PRO A 11 -2.49 -5.09 33.14
CA PRO A 11 -2.36 -5.15 31.69
C PRO A 11 -3.54 -4.38 31.09
N PRO A 12 -3.30 -3.48 30.12
CA PRO A 12 -4.39 -2.70 29.54
C PRO A 12 -5.42 -3.68 28.98
N GLU A 13 -6.66 -3.56 29.44
CA GLU A 13 -7.73 -4.37 28.90
C GLU A 13 -7.81 -4.14 27.39
N PRO A 14 -7.99 -5.20 26.58
CA PRO A 14 -8.08 -5.04 25.14
C PRO A 14 -9.28 -4.13 24.85
N VAL A 15 -9.00 -2.98 24.25
CA VAL A 15 -10.03 -1.99 23.92
C VAL A 15 -11.00 -2.64 22.93
N GLU A 16 -12.18 -3.05 23.41
CA GLU A 16 -13.23 -3.63 22.58
C GLU A 16 -13.76 -2.55 21.64
N MET A 17 -13.37 -2.63 20.38
CA MET A 17 -13.84 -1.68 19.40
C MET A 17 -15.22 -2.10 18.91
N THR A 18 -16.23 -1.37 19.34
CA THR A 18 -17.59 -1.54 18.81
C THR A 18 -17.63 -1.14 17.33
N PRO A 19 -18.52 -1.75 16.53
CA PRO A 19 -18.69 -1.39 15.13
C PRO A 19 -19.09 0.08 14.96
N GLU A 20 -19.87 0.64 15.90
CA GLU A 20 -20.23 2.06 15.90
C GLU A 20 -19.02 2.96 16.13
N MET A 21 -18.14 2.63 17.07
CA MET A 21 -16.95 3.42 17.35
C MET A 21 -15.94 3.34 16.19
N ALA A 22 -15.80 2.16 15.56
CA ALA A 22 -14.99 2.01 14.36
C ALA A 22 -15.53 2.85 13.19
N ALA A 23 -16.85 2.90 13.00
CA ALA A 23 -17.48 3.73 11.97
C ALA A 23 -17.31 5.23 12.24
N ALA A 24 -17.45 5.67 13.49
CA ALA A 24 -17.22 7.05 13.89
C ALA A 24 -15.75 7.48 13.69
N LEU A 25 -14.80 6.59 14.04
CA LEU A 25 -13.38 6.81 13.77
C LEU A 25 -13.11 6.88 12.27
N GLN A 26 -13.73 6.01 11.47
CA GLN A 26 -13.60 6.02 10.02
C GLN A 26 -14.11 7.33 9.40
N ASP A 27 -15.26 7.85 9.83
CA ASP A 27 -15.80 9.15 9.38
C ASP A 27 -14.90 10.32 9.78
N MET A 28 -14.41 10.33 11.01
CA MET A 28 -13.45 11.34 11.48
C MET A 28 -12.16 11.32 10.64
N MET A 29 -11.64 10.14 10.37
CA MET A 29 -10.43 9.96 9.56
C MET A 29 -10.68 10.34 8.10
N ASP A 30 -11.84 10.03 7.53
CA ASP A 30 -12.21 10.43 6.17
C ASP A 30 -12.13 11.95 6.01
N LYS A 31 -12.74 12.70 6.93
CA LYS A 31 -12.68 14.17 6.97
C LYS A 31 -11.25 14.69 7.09
N HIS A 32 -10.43 14.06 7.93
CA HIS A 32 -9.02 14.43 8.09
C HIS A 32 -8.21 14.20 6.80
N TYR A 33 -8.40 13.06 6.13
CA TYR A 33 -7.74 12.76 4.85
C TYR A 33 -8.25 13.67 3.71
N MET A 34 -9.50 14.14 3.74
CA MET A 34 -9.95 15.17 2.81
C MET A 34 -9.20 16.48 3.02
N GLN A 35 -8.94 16.90 4.26
CA GLN A 35 -8.16 18.11 4.54
C GLN A 35 -6.70 18.01 4.06
N TRP A 36 -6.14 16.81 3.96
CA TRP A 36 -4.79 16.57 3.46
C TRP A 36 -4.56 17.09 2.03
N VAL A 37 -5.60 17.15 1.18
CA VAL A 37 -5.47 17.62 -0.22
C VAL A 37 -5.10 19.11 -0.33
N ASP A 38 -5.29 19.85 0.75
CA ASP A 38 -4.98 21.28 0.88
C ASP A 38 -3.76 21.54 1.79
N MET A 39 -3.11 20.47 2.29
CA MET A 39 -1.88 20.56 3.07
C MET A 39 -0.64 20.62 2.16
N PRO A 40 0.35 21.50 2.40
CA PRO A 40 1.58 21.54 1.62
C PRO A 40 2.45 20.32 1.92
N LEU A 41 2.94 19.65 0.88
CA LEU A 41 3.73 18.42 1.02
C LEU A 41 5.17 18.61 0.55
N PRO A 42 6.17 18.15 1.32
CA PRO A 42 7.57 18.24 0.92
C PRO A 42 7.86 17.43 -0.34
N ALA A 43 7.20 16.28 -0.52
CA ALA A 43 7.32 15.45 -1.71
C ALA A 43 6.87 16.16 -3.01
N LEU A 44 6.03 17.21 -2.90
CA LEU A 44 5.57 18.03 -4.03
C LEU A 44 6.30 19.38 -4.10
N GLY A 45 7.42 19.52 -3.39
CA GLY A 45 8.18 20.77 -3.33
C GLY A 45 7.45 21.88 -2.56
N GLY A 46 6.72 21.52 -1.49
CA GLY A 46 5.97 22.46 -0.65
C GLY A 46 4.63 22.90 -1.21
N LYS A 47 4.21 22.34 -2.36
CA LYS A 47 2.90 22.58 -2.95
C LYS A 47 1.85 21.67 -2.31
N THR A 48 0.59 22.13 -2.32
CA THR A 48 -0.53 21.26 -1.96
C THR A 48 -0.84 20.29 -3.11
N PRO A 49 -1.42 19.12 -2.84
CA PRO A 49 -1.93 18.23 -3.88
C PRO A 49 -2.80 18.96 -4.91
N ARG A 50 -3.72 19.82 -4.46
CA ARG A 50 -4.57 20.65 -5.34
C ARG A 50 -3.77 21.58 -6.25
N GLN A 51 -2.71 22.19 -5.75
CA GLN A 51 -1.83 23.05 -6.55
C GLN A 51 -0.95 22.25 -7.51
N ALA A 52 -0.43 21.10 -7.08
CA ALA A 52 0.40 20.23 -7.91
C ALA A 52 -0.38 19.68 -9.12
N CYS A 53 -1.68 19.39 -8.96
CA CYS A 53 -2.54 18.93 -10.05
C CYS A 53 -2.71 19.94 -11.21
N ARG A 54 -2.23 21.19 -11.07
CA ARG A 54 -2.25 22.19 -12.16
C ARG A 54 -1.32 21.84 -13.33
N THR A 55 -0.38 20.91 -13.15
CA THR A 55 0.50 20.43 -14.22
C THR A 55 0.32 18.92 -14.42
N GLU A 56 0.51 18.40 -15.63
CA GLU A 56 0.43 16.94 -15.88
C GLU A 56 1.44 16.14 -15.05
N ALA A 57 2.65 16.66 -14.87
CA ALA A 57 3.68 16.02 -14.05
C ALA A 57 3.29 16.00 -12.56
N GLY A 58 2.65 17.06 -12.06
CA GLY A 58 2.16 17.09 -10.68
C GLY A 58 0.90 16.23 -10.49
N HIS A 59 0.03 16.15 -11.50
CA HIS A 59 -1.11 15.25 -11.53
C HIS A 59 -0.66 13.78 -11.35
N GLN A 60 0.34 13.32 -12.11
CA GLN A 60 0.84 11.95 -11.99
C GLN A 60 1.49 11.67 -10.61
N GLN A 61 2.25 12.63 -10.08
CA GLN A 61 2.87 12.51 -8.75
C GLN A 61 1.81 12.40 -7.64
N VAL A 62 0.76 13.22 -7.69
CA VAL A 62 -0.32 13.19 -6.70
C VAL A 62 -1.12 11.88 -6.78
N VAL A 63 -1.42 11.40 -8.00
CA VAL A 63 -2.07 10.10 -8.21
C VAL A 63 -1.23 8.97 -7.61
N MET A 64 0.08 8.96 -7.89
CA MET A 64 0.98 7.94 -7.37
C MET A 64 1.01 7.97 -5.84
N LEU A 65 1.16 9.15 -5.25
CA LEU A 65 1.22 9.34 -3.80
C LEU A 65 -0.06 8.86 -3.10
N ILE A 66 -1.24 9.22 -3.63
CA ILE A 66 -2.52 8.79 -3.05
C ILE A 66 -2.72 7.28 -3.19
N ARG A 67 -2.25 6.65 -4.27
CA ARG A 67 -2.40 5.20 -4.47
C ARG A 67 -1.46 4.37 -3.59
N THR A 68 -0.26 4.88 -3.30
CA THR A 68 0.77 4.14 -2.55
C THR A 68 0.79 4.44 -1.06
N MET A 69 0.07 5.47 -0.59
CA MET A 69 -0.02 5.77 0.84
C MET A 69 -0.46 4.51 1.61
N PRO A 70 0.19 4.04 2.68
CA PRO A 70 -0.29 2.87 3.41
C PRO A 70 -1.49 3.25 4.28
N ASP A 71 -2.42 2.32 4.53
CA ASP A 71 -3.45 2.53 5.54
C ASP A 71 -2.78 2.64 6.93
N PRO A 72 -3.25 3.52 7.83
CA PRO A 72 -2.62 3.74 9.12
C PRO A 72 -2.71 2.48 9.97
N MET A 73 -1.57 2.06 10.51
CA MET A 73 -1.51 0.92 11.41
C MET A 73 -2.01 1.35 12.78
N GLY A 74 -3.07 0.71 13.28
CA GLY A 74 -3.68 1.04 14.56
C GLY A 74 -4.59 -0.07 15.05
N PRO A 75 -5.18 0.08 16.25
CA PRO A 75 -6.15 -0.87 16.76
C PRO A 75 -7.38 -0.96 15.83
N ALA A 76 -7.67 0.12 15.10
CA ALA A 76 -8.77 0.18 14.14
C ALA A 76 -8.36 -0.06 12.69
N PRO A 77 -9.13 -0.86 11.92
CA PRO A 77 -8.94 -1.05 10.49
C PRO A 77 -9.47 0.17 9.72
N ILE A 78 -8.83 1.32 9.89
CA ILE A 78 -9.15 2.55 9.17
C ILE A 78 -8.68 2.43 7.71
N ARG A 79 -9.56 2.75 6.77
CA ARG A 79 -9.24 2.80 5.33
C ARG A 79 -9.10 4.23 4.85
N ILE A 80 -8.04 4.53 4.10
CA ILE A 80 -7.86 5.86 3.52
C ILE A 80 -8.82 6.03 2.31
N PRO A 81 -9.59 7.13 2.22
CA PRO A 81 -10.57 7.35 1.16
C PRO A 81 -9.94 7.84 -0.15
N ARG A 82 -8.99 7.07 -0.68
CA ARG A 82 -8.19 7.41 -1.87
C ARG A 82 -9.02 7.83 -3.07
N GLU A 83 -10.11 7.11 -3.31
CA GLU A 83 -10.99 7.41 -4.44
C GLU A 83 -11.71 8.75 -4.30
N ALA A 84 -12.14 9.09 -3.08
CA ALA A 84 -12.74 10.38 -2.81
C ALA A 84 -11.70 11.50 -2.96
N MET A 85 -10.46 11.30 -2.47
CA MET A 85 -9.37 12.26 -2.63
C MET A 85 -9.04 12.52 -4.11
N LEU A 86 -8.97 11.46 -4.92
CA LEU A 86 -8.71 11.57 -6.36
C LEU A 86 -9.87 12.27 -7.10
N ARG A 87 -11.13 12.01 -6.68
CA ARG A 87 -12.32 12.66 -7.26
C ARG A 87 -12.34 14.15 -6.95
N GLU A 88 -12.06 14.54 -5.70
CA GLU A 88 -12.00 15.95 -5.26
C GLU A 88 -10.96 16.76 -6.06
N LEU A 89 -9.87 16.10 -6.46
CA LEU A 89 -8.80 16.69 -7.26
C LEU A 89 -9.12 16.69 -8.78
N GLY A 90 -10.27 16.18 -9.20
CA GLY A 90 -10.68 16.10 -10.61
C GLY A 90 -9.87 15.08 -11.42
N LEU A 91 -9.18 14.14 -10.76
CA LEU A 91 -8.26 13.19 -11.39
C LEU A 91 -8.99 11.92 -11.90
N LYS A 92 -10.32 11.88 -11.80
CA LYS A 92 -11.22 10.81 -12.27
C LYS A 92 -12.12 11.32 -13.42
N LYS A 93 -12.10 10.65 -14.57
CA LYS A 93 -13.20 10.67 -15.57
C LYS A 93 -14.29 9.71 -15.07
N GLU A 94 -15.57 10.12 -15.02
CA GLU A 94 -16.71 9.33 -14.48
C GLU A 94 -17.72 8.92 -15.59
N PRO A 95 -18.74 8.01 -15.38
CA PRO A 95 -19.77 8.09 -14.29
C PRO A 95 -20.27 6.70 -13.70
N PRO A 96 -21.43 6.53 -12.98
CA PRO A 96 -21.56 6.19 -11.54
C PRO A 96 -22.54 4.98 -11.24
N PRO A 97 -23.26 4.89 -10.10
CA PRO A 97 -22.87 4.64 -8.71
C PRO A 97 -23.06 3.15 -8.31
N HIS A 98 -22.24 2.60 -7.40
CA HIS A 98 -22.60 1.35 -6.70
C HIS A 98 -22.45 1.52 -5.19
N SER A 99 -23.57 1.17 -4.53
CA SER A 99 -23.86 1.19 -3.10
C SER A 99 -22.93 0.29 -2.26
N PRO A 100 -22.87 0.47 -0.93
CA PRO A 100 -21.92 -0.21 -0.07
C PRO A 100 -22.32 -1.68 0.08
N GLY A 101 -21.43 -2.58 -0.33
CA GLY A 101 -21.62 -4.03 -0.22
C GLY A 101 -20.25 -4.69 -0.21
N GLY A 102 -19.99 -5.46 0.85
CA GLY A 102 -18.65 -5.93 1.21
C GLY A 102 -17.92 -6.74 0.14
N GLY A 103 -16.60 -6.77 0.26
CA GLY A 103 -15.77 -7.57 -0.63
C GLY A 103 -14.34 -7.08 -0.67
N GLN A 104 -13.57 -7.48 0.32
CA GLN A 104 -12.13 -7.29 0.41
C GLN A 104 -11.45 -7.78 -0.88
N LYS A 105 -10.80 -6.87 -1.61
CA LYS A 105 -9.78 -7.20 -2.61
C LYS A 105 -8.60 -6.25 -2.45
N SER A 106 -7.92 -6.36 -1.31
CA SER A 106 -6.60 -5.77 -1.10
C SER A 106 -5.55 -6.76 -1.62
N GLN A 107 -5.23 -6.67 -2.90
CA GLN A 107 -3.94 -7.15 -3.40
C GLN A 107 -3.37 -6.07 -4.30
N ALA A 108 -2.65 -5.14 -3.69
CA ALA A 108 -1.55 -4.45 -4.34
C ALA A 108 -0.28 -4.95 -3.67
N SER A 109 0.07 -6.20 -4.00
CA SER A 109 1.42 -6.71 -3.87
C SER A 109 2.34 -5.71 -4.55
N ILE A 110 3.35 -5.21 -3.83
CA ILE A 110 4.50 -4.58 -4.48
C ILE A 110 4.99 -5.60 -5.52
N PRO A 111 5.10 -5.28 -6.82
CA PRO A 111 5.74 -6.18 -7.76
C PRO A 111 7.22 -6.20 -7.41
N ILE A 112 7.61 -7.08 -6.51
CA ILE A 112 8.97 -7.58 -6.51
C ILE A 112 9.10 -8.34 -7.84
N GLU A 113 9.76 -7.72 -8.82
CA GLU A 113 10.22 -8.45 -10.00
C GLU A 113 10.90 -9.72 -9.52
N THR A 114 10.26 -10.84 -9.82
CA THR A 114 10.73 -12.16 -9.43
C THR A 114 12.03 -12.39 -10.18
N VAL A 115 13.14 -12.15 -9.53
CA VAL A 115 14.47 -12.43 -10.06
C VAL A 115 14.57 -13.92 -10.39
N SER A 116 14.76 -14.19 -11.68
CA SER A 116 15.47 -15.33 -12.26
C SER A 116 14.79 -16.70 -12.20
N GLN A 117 13.99 -16.99 -13.23
CA GLN A 117 13.97 -18.36 -13.75
C GLN A 117 15.34 -18.64 -14.37
N LYS A 118 16.21 -19.33 -13.62
CA LYS A 118 17.49 -19.85 -14.13
C LYS A 118 17.25 -20.50 -15.50
N PRO A 119 17.93 -20.09 -16.57
CA PRO A 119 17.70 -20.65 -17.90
C PRO A 119 17.89 -22.17 -17.84
N LYS A 120 16.84 -22.93 -18.14
CA LYS A 120 16.94 -24.40 -18.25
C LYS A 120 17.87 -24.69 -19.42
N VAL A 121 19.14 -24.97 -19.13
CA VAL A 121 20.11 -25.42 -20.13
C VAL A 121 19.56 -26.72 -20.75
N PRO A 122 19.32 -26.76 -22.08
CA PRO A 122 18.79 -27.96 -22.69
C PRO A 122 19.79 -29.10 -22.55
N ARG A 123 19.29 -30.31 -22.24
CA ARG A 123 20.13 -31.51 -21.93
C ARG A 123 21.20 -31.84 -22.97
N ASN A 124 21.00 -31.46 -24.24
CA ASN A 124 21.94 -31.73 -25.33
C ASN A 124 22.86 -30.54 -25.70
N ALA A 125 22.72 -29.38 -25.06
CA ALA A 125 23.57 -28.21 -25.32
C ALA A 125 25.02 -28.46 -24.88
N PRO A 126 26.01 -27.77 -25.48
CA PRO A 126 27.39 -27.78 -24.98
C PRO A 126 27.43 -27.35 -23.51
N CYS A 127 28.23 -28.05 -22.72
CA CYS A 127 28.26 -27.86 -21.28
C CYS A 127 28.98 -26.54 -20.92
N PRO A 128 28.38 -25.68 -20.07
CA PRO A 128 28.96 -24.38 -19.72
C PRO A 128 30.25 -24.48 -18.87
N CYS A 129 30.68 -25.68 -18.45
CA CYS A 129 31.96 -25.87 -17.76
C CYS A 129 33.19 -25.92 -18.69
N GLY A 130 33.01 -25.73 -20.00
CA GLY A 130 34.11 -25.69 -20.98
C GLY A 130 34.66 -27.06 -21.39
N SER A 131 34.00 -28.16 -21.01
CA SER A 131 34.47 -29.53 -21.32
C SER A 131 34.27 -29.97 -22.79
N GLY A 132 33.61 -29.16 -23.62
CA GLY A 132 33.27 -29.49 -25.01
C GLY A 132 32.22 -30.61 -25.17
N ARG A 133 31.68 -31.17 -24.08
CA ARG A 133 30.70 -32.27 -24.10
C ARG A 133 29.27 -31.76 -23.92
N LYS A 134 28.27 -32.56 -24.32
CA LYS A 134 26.84 -32.25 -24.10
C LYS A 134 26.49 -32.25 -22.61
N TYR A 135 25.62 -31.34 -22.17
CA TYR A 135 25.26 -31.10 -20.75
C TYR A 135 24.86 -32.37 -19.99
N LYS A 136 23.96 -33.22 -20.55
CA LYS A 136 23.52 -34.50 -19.95
C LYS A 136 24.67 -35.48 -19.65
N LYS A 137 25.79 -35.39 -20.37
CA LYS A 137 26.96 -36.28 -20.17
C LYS A 137 28.07 -35.64 -19.32
N CYS A 138 27.89 -34.42 -18.84
CA CYS A 138 28.89 -33.69 -18.06
C CYS A 138 28.30 -33.17 -16.74
N CYS A 139 27.80 -31.93 -16.67
CA CYS A 139 27.26 -31.36 -15.44
C CYS A 139 25.77 -31.70 -15.17
N GLY A 140 25.08 -32.30 -16.14
CA GLY A 140 23.66 -32.67 -16.06
C GLY A 140 23.42 -34.16 -15.91
N ARG A 141 24.36 -34.88 -15.29
CA ARG A 141 24.26 -36.32 -15.02
C ARG A 141 23.49 -36.58 -13.73
#